data_AF-A0A9E2XQR1-F1
#
_entry.id   AF-A0A9E2XQR1-F1
#
_cell.length_a   1.000
_cell.length_b   1.000
_cell.length_c   1.000
_cell.angle_alpha   90.00
_cell.angle_beta   90.00
_cell.angle_gamma   90.00
#
_symmetry.space_group_name_H-M   'P 1'
#
loop_
_entity.id
_entity.type
_entity.pdbx_description
1 polymer ?
#
loop_
_entity_poly.entity_id
_entity_poly.type
_entity_poly.pdbx_seq_one_letter_code
_entity_poly.pdbx_strand_id
1 'polypeptide(L)'
;MPAASSLERSAKRAVNLTLSVDTLAAAKALNLNVSSLCDAYLREVVRQEQERRWRAEHAEFVGAYNATVEAEGLPLDAWRAF
;
A
#
# COMPACT_ATOMS: atom_id res chain seq x y z
N MET A 1 13.47 -7.80 15.95
CA MET A 1 13.45 -7.56 14.50
C MET A 1 13.11 -8.86 13.79
N PRO A 2 11.86 -9.14 13.37
CA PRO A 2 11.61 -10.30 12.54
C PRO A 2 11.80 -9.91 11.08
N ALA A 3 12.86 -10.42 10.46
CA ALA A 3 13.00 -10.48 9.01
C ALA A 3 12.04 -11.58 8.50
N ALA A 4 10.86 -11.20 8.03
CA ALA A 4 9.90 -12.14 7.48
C ALA A 4 10.21 -12.44 6.00
N SER A 5 10.61 -13.69 5.76
CA SER A 5 10.50 -14.51 4.54
C SER A 5 10.38 -13.76 3.19
N SER A 6 11.52 -13.60 2.53
CA SER A 6 11.64 -13.01 1.19
C SER A 6 11.21 -13.97 0.05
N LEU A 7 10.94 -15.25 0.33
CA LEU A 7 10.86 -16.32 -0.68
C LEU A 7 9.44 -16.67 -1.16
N GLU A 8 8.37 -16.25 -0.48
CA GLU A 8 6.98 -16.54 -0.92
C GLU A 8 6.37 -15.48 -1.84
N ARG A 9 7.12 -14.43 -2.21
CA ARG A 9 6.58 -13.25 -2.92
C ARG A 9 6.13 -13.50 -4.37
N SER A 10 6.38 -14.68 -4.92
CA SER A 10 6.12 -14.97 -6.35
C SER A 10 5.11 -16.09 -6.61
N ALA A 11 4.54 -16.73 -5.57
CA ALA A 11 3.55 -17.78 -5.78
C ALA A 11 2.19 -17.18 -6.14
N LYS A 12 1.87 -17.08 -7.44
CA LYS A 12 0.53 -16.70 -7.91
C LYS A 12 -0.44 -17.85 -7.63
N ARG A 13 -1.42 -17.63 -6.77
CA ARG A 13 -2.50 -18.58 -6.53
C ARG A 13 -3.68 -18.22 -7.43
N ALA A 14 -4.20 -19.19 -8.17
CA ALA A 14 -5.45 -19.01 -8.89
C ALA A 14 -6.61 -18.86 -7.88
N VAL A 15 -7.43 -17.83 -8.07
CA VAL A 15 -8.59 -17.54 -7.22
C VAL A 15 -9.82 -17.47 -8.13
N ASN A 16 -10.92 -18.10 -7.72
CA ASN A 16 -12.21 -17.97 -8.41
C ASN A 16 -12.85 -16.65 -7.98
N LEU A 17 -13.12 -15.76 -8.94
CA LEU A 17 -13.77 -14.47 -8.72
C LEU A 17 -15.03 -14.39 -9.56
N THR A 18 -16.12 -13.92 -8.96
CA THR A 18 -17.37 -13.64 -9.67
C THR A 18 -17.34 -12.19 -10.15
N LEU A 19 -17.44 -11.99 -11.47
CA LEU A 19 -17.50 -10.69 -12.12
C LEU A 19 -18.73 -10.60 -13.02
N SER A 20 -19.19 -9.38 -13.30
CA SER A 20 -20.34 -9.16 -14.18
C SER A 20 -20.05 -9.66 -15.59
N VAL A 21 -21.03 -10.34 -16.18
CA VAL A 21 -20.90 -11.04 -17.47
C VAL A 21 -20.64 -10.07 -18.61
N ASP A 22 -21.30 -8.91 -18.58
CA ASP A 22 -21.11 -7.79 -19.50
C ASP A 22 -19.68 -7.25 -19.46
N THR A 23 -19.13 -7.00 -18.28
CA THR A 23 -17.74 -6.52 -18.12
C THR A 23 -16.73 -7.55 -18.61
N LEU A 24 -16.93 -8.83 -18.30
CA LEU A 24 -16.06 -9.90 -18.79
C LEU A 24 -16.14 -10.07 -20.31
N ALA A 25 -17.34 -9.96 -20.89
CA ALA A 25 -17.53 -10.02 -22.34
C ALA A 25 -16.83 -8.85 -23.05
N ALA A 26 -17.00 -7.63 -22.53
CA ALA A 26 -16.31 -6.45 -23.03
C ALA A 26 -14.78 -6.57 -22.91
N ALA A 27 -14.28 -7.04 -21.76
CA ALA A 27 -12.85 -7.24 -21.55
C ALA A 27 -12.25 -8.28 -22.51
N LYS A 28 -12.98 -9.38 -22.77
CA LYS A 28 -12.58 -10.38 -23.76
C LYS A 28 -12.59 -9.82 -25.18
N ALA A 29 -13.60 -9.04 -25.56
CA ALA A 29 -13.67 -8.39 -26.86
C ALA A 29 -12.52 -7.40 -27.09
N LEU A 30 -12.05 -6.75 -26.02
CA LEU A 30 -10.90 -5.85 -26.01
C LEU A 30 -9.55 -6.56 -25.78
N ASN A 31 -9.54 -7.89 -25.70
CA ASN A 31 -8.35 -8.72 -25.45
C ASN A 31 -7.58 -8.32 -24.18
N LEU A 32 -8.30 -7.90 -23.13
CA LEU A 32 -7.72 -7.46 -21.87
C LEU A 32 -7.36 -8.64 -20.97
N ASN A 33 -6.20 -8.56 -20.32
CA ASN A 33 -5.79 -9.53 -19.31
C ASN A 33 -6.44 -9.20 -17.95
N VAL A 34 -7.67 -9.68 -17.75
CA VAL A 34 -8.46 -9.45 -16.55
C VAL A 34 -7.71 -9.86 -15.28
N SER A 35 -7.02 -11.00 -15.29
CA SER A 35 -6.27 -11.48 -14.12
C SER A 35 -5.17 -10.50 -13.70
N SER A 36 -4.40 -9.97 -14.66
CA SER A 36 -3.35 -9.00 -14.37
C SER A 36 -3.90 -7.66 -13.88
N LEU A 37 -5.01 -7.20 -14.45
CA LEU A 37 -5.67 -5.95 -14.03
C LEU A 37 -6.22 -6.08 -12.60
N CYS A 38 -6.88 -7.20 -12.29
CA CYS A 38 -7.37 -7.48 -10.96
C CYS A 38 -6.23 -7.59 -9.94
N ASP A 39 -5.13 -8.26 -10.26
CA ASP A 39 -3.96 -8.37 -9.37
C ASP A 39 -3.36 -6.98 -9.07
N ALA A 40 -3.17 -6.15 -10.11
CA ALA A 40 -2.64 -4.81 -9.95
C ALA A 40 -3.55 -3.92 -9.08
N TYR A 41 -4.85 -3.94 -9.36
CA TYR A 41 -5.84 -3.18 -8.59
C TYR A 41 -5.90 -3.65 -7.14
N LEU A 42 -5.92 -4.96 -6.91
CA LEU A 42 -5.98 -5.54 -5.57
C LEU A 42 -4.72 -5.19 -4.75
N ARG A 43 -3.53 -5.23 -5.36
CA ARG A 43 -2.29 -4.80 -4.71
C ARG A 43 -2.35 -3.35 -4.25
N GLU A 44 -2.90 -2.47 -5.09
CA GLU A 44 -3.03 -1.05 -4.75
C GLU A 44 -4.01 -0.82 -3.61
N VAL A 45 -5.19 -1.46 -3.64
CA VAL A 45 -6.16 -1.39 -2.55
C VAL A 45 -5.57 -1.94 -1.24
N VAL A 46 -4.85 -3.06 -1.30
CA VAL A 46 -4.18 -3.66 -0.14
C VAL A 46 -3.09 -2.73 0.40
N ARG A 47 -2.33 -2.05 -0.45
CA ARG A 47 -1.34 -1.04 -0.02
C ARG A 47 -2.03 0.13 0.69
N GLN A 48 -3.09 0.67 0.10
CA GLN A 48 -3.85 1.78 0.68
C GLN A 48 -4.45 1.44 2.05
N GLU A 49 -5.01 0.24 2.21
CA GLU A 49 -5.55 -0.21 3.50
C GLU A 49 -4.45 -0.41 4.55
N GLN A 50 -3.30 -0.96 4.16
CA GLN A 50 -2.15 -1.07 5.06
C GLN A 50 -1.66 0.31 5.50
N GLU A 51 -1.56 1.27 4.58
CA GLU A 51 -1.18 2.65 4.91
C GLU A 51 -2.22 3.33 5.81
N ARG A 52 -3.50 3.10 5.56
CA ARG A 52 -4.59 3.63 6.39
C ARG A 52 -4.49 3.08 7.82
N ARG A 53 -4.26 1.77 7.97
CA ARG A 53 -4.07 1.13 9.27
C ARG A 53 -2.82 1.62 9.96
N TRP A 54 -1.69 1.67 9.25
CA TRP A 54 -0.43 2.18 9.79
C TRP A 54 -0.57 3.62 10.28
N ARG A 55 -1.21 4.49 9.48
CA ARG A 55 -1.51 5.88 9.89
C ARG A 55 -2.39 5.93 11.13
N ALA A 56 -3.41 5.09 11.23
CA ALA A 56 -4.28 5.05 12.40
C ALA A 56 -3.52 4.59 13.66
N GLU A 57 -2.67 3.57 13.53
CA GLU A 57 -1.86 3.03 14.62
C GLU A 57 -0.75 3.97 15.07
N HIS A 58 -0.16 4.73 14.14
CA HIS A 58 0.99 5.62 14.42
C HIS A 58 0.60 7.09 14.56
N ALA A 59 -0.69 7.43 14.51
CA ALA A 59 -1.17 8.81 14.62
C ALA A 59 -0.74 9.48 15.93
N GLU A 60 -0.83 8.77 17.06
CA GLU A 60 -0.41 9.30 18.37
C GLU A 60 1.11 9.49 18.44
N PHE A 61 1.89 8.55 17.91
CA PHE A 61 3.35 8.64 17.89
C PHE A 61 3.83 9.80 17.00
N VAL A 62 3.26 9.94 15.80
CA VAL A 62 3.53 11.06 14.90
C VAL A 62 3.10 12.38 15.53
N GLY A 63 1.95 12.41 16.21
CA GLY A 63 1.49 13.59 16.94
C GLY A 63 2.44 14.00 18.05
N ALA A 64 2.89 13.06 18.88
CA ALA A 64 3.85 13.30 19.95
C ALA A 64 5.21 13.79 19.40
N TYR A 65 5.71 13.15 18.34
CA TYR A 65 6.94 13.56 17.68
C TYR A 65 6.84 14.96 17.07
N ASN A 66 5.73 15.27 16.39
CA ASN A 66 5.50 16.60 15.84
C ASN A 66 5.43 17.67 16.94
N ALA A 67 4.79 17.39 18.08
CA ALA A 67 4.75 18.31 19.22
C ALA A 67 6.14 18.57 19.81
N THR A 68 7.00 17.55 19.88
CA THR A 68 8.40 17.71 20.28
C THR A 68 9.18 18.58 19.29
N VAL A 69 9.00 18.35 17.98
CA VAL A 69 9.64 19.17 16.93
C VAL A 69 9.15 20.62 16.94
N GLU A 70 7.87 20.88 17.18
CA GLU A 70 7.34 22.25 17.34
C GLU A 70 7.89 22.95 18.59
N ALA A 71 8.03 22.21 19.70
CA ALA A 71 8.50 22.77 20.96
C ALA A 71 10.01 23.01 20.99
N GLU A 72 10.79 22.09 20.41
CA GLU A 72 12.26 22.07 20.52
C GLU A 72 12.96 22.53 19.23
N GLY A 73 12.23 22.67 18.13
CA GLY A 73 12.77 22.91 16.80
C GLY A 73 13.39 21.65 16.18
N LEU A 74 13.84 21.75 14.94
CA LEU A 74 14.48 20.61 14.27
C LEU A 74 15.90 20.39 14.85
N PRO A 75 16.24 19.19 15.35
CA PRO A 75 17.52 18.95 16.02
C PRO A 75 18.76 19.28 15.19
N LEU A 76 18.64 19.23 13.86
CA LEU A 76 19.74 19.45 12.92
C LEU A 76 19.62 20.76 12.15
N ASP A 77 18.72 21.66 12.54
CA ASP A 77 18.48 22.91 11.80
C ASP A 77 19.72 23.81 11.76
N ALA A 78 20.54 23.76 12.83
CA ALA A 78 21.80 24.49 12.92
C ALA A 78 22.88 24.03 11.92
N TRP A 79 22.69 22.91 11.22
CA TRP A 79 23.66 22.31 10.30
C TRP A 79 23.12 22.21 8.86
N ARG A 80 21.98 22.84 8.58
CA ARG A 80 21.39 22.84 7.24
C ARG A 80 22.20 23.78 6.34
N ALA A 81 23.09 23.21 5.52
CA ALA A 81 23.77 23.95 4.46
C ALA A 81 22.79 24.18 3.28
N PHE A 82 22.81 25.40 2.74
CA PHE A 82 21.93 25.87 1.65
C PHE A 82 22.42 25.40 0.27
#